data_AF-A0A8D8MSR7-F1
#
_entry.id   AF-A0A8D8MSR7-F1
#
_cell.length_a   1.000
_cell.length_b   1.000
_cell.length_c   1.000
_cell.angle_alpha   90.00
_cell.angle_beta   90.00
_cell.angle_gamma   90.00
#
_symmetry.space_group_name_H-M   'P 1'
#
loop_
_entity.id
_entity.type
_entity.pdbx_description
1 polymer ?
#
loop_
_entity_poly.entity_id
_entity_poly.type
_entity_poly.pdbx_seq_one_letter_code
_entity_poly.pdbx_strand_id
1 'polypeptide(L)'
;VYTTFGAQIASVIQQNRSSQVTCCSQRPPGTCSALRPDRFRPKSGSRMQSTKSLFLPCEYCPVGTEFKADIACCRECKAILFITCPHDGFDLEVQRCTDCSDRIFSESTMCGFHFREMHYFCLDCIRGVCSECLVPSAAHGGHRFQKLGTLYTINMKQVLRMMSNLSVSISNTNIVKRQIAKNLELVEVNEQSLLADLEGLYETAKQSIRASAIQRKTALKEKLAVDFAAPRDILEREIYSLSKYELIKLHPALIKHITQQMAACVGYTHQEVDSYGFECPLIPRLTLSTIRIDNITKRKVPVQLAITDSSGFPWTAMVAVFPWISVQLFPKDETLECFPHRVVFEIVHRDLAKTLRRSFTITDLCEEMTLCEDVKFLRANGFLLQNNVIVLRIGIRSSSLVVENELLKVQQEKQQEATMKVEEVSSEQNVCCSSFLHLRLSDYEAEEVPSSVRIHSDAITDAFGHRWCLRVKRVARSVRSKIRVMLGVYIVQLDTVRCRCKYFIILHNKDPSKRMYTSGEEEFSAMDQNFGKNACIDVADLTEESGFVFDGMLRFQFGVTPITSNGTVIEVAHFTESNQLVTKTILK
;
A
#
# COMPACT_ATOMS: atom_id res chain seq x y z
N VAL A 1 32.17 5.70 -31.60
CA VAL A 1 31.71 6.50 -30.45
C VAL A 1 30.96 5.55 -29.54
N TYR A 2 31.71 5.02 -28.58
CA TYR A 2 31.36 3.89 -27.72
C TYR A 2 30.95 4.42 -26.34
N THR A 3 29.92 3.79 -25.76
CA THR A 3 29.70 3.57 -24.31
C THR A 3 29.84 4.75 -23.35
N THR A 4 28.72 5.22 -22.80
CA THR A 4 28.65 5.80 -21.45
C THR A 4 27.17 5.90 -21.06
N PHE A 5 26.70 5.02 -20.18
CA PHE A 5 25.72 5.28 -19.12
C PHE A 5 25.41 3.95 -18.42
N GLY A 6 26.28 3.59 -17.48
CA GLY A 6 26.22 2.33 -16.76
C GLY A 6 27.38 2.20 -15.77
N ALA A 7 27.61 3.21 -14.94
CA ALA A 7 28.56 3.15 -13.83
C ALA A 7 28.30 4.30 -12.83
N GLN A 8 27.37 4.13 -11.89
CA GLN A 8 27.32 5.01 -10.71
C GLN A 8 26.72 4.39 -9.44
N ILE A 9 26.82 3.06 -9.25
CA ILE A 9 26.52 2.41 -7.97
C ILE A 9 27.54 1.29 -7.69
N ALA A 10 28.83 1.64 -7.60
CA ALA A 10 29.89 0.71 -7.16
C ALA A 10 31.17 1.43 -6.67
N SER A 11 31.08 2.50 -5.88
CA SER A 11 32.29 3.19 -5.37
C SER A 11 32.30 3.56 -3.88
N VAL A 12 31.66 2.78 -3.01
CA VAL A 12 31.78 3.00 -1.54
C VAL A 12 32.26 1.78 -0.74
N ILE A 13 32.47 0.62 -1.38
CA ILE A 13 33.00 -0.57 -0.67
C ILE A 13 34.30 -1.05 -1.33
N GLN A 14 35.33 -0.19 -1.40
CA GLN A 14 36.71 -0.64 -1.65
C GLN A 14 37.76 0.44 -1.35
N GLN A 15 37.76 0.99 -0.14
CA GLN A 15 38.96 1.65 0.41
C GLN A 15 39.15 1.22 1.86
N ASN A 16 39.71 0.02 2.04
CA ASN A 16 40.50 -0.35 3.21
C ASN A 16 41.09 -1.75 2.97
N ARG A 17 42.17 -1.82 2.20
CA ARG A 17 43.13 -2.94 2.19
C ARG A 17 44.28 -2.63 1.23
N SER A 18 45.33 -1.98 1.74
CA SER A 18 46.72 -2.26 1.35
C SER A 18 47.70 -1.28 2.03
N SER A 19 48.26 -1.71 3.16
CA SER A 19 49.64 -1.37 3.51
C SER A 19 50.29 -2.67 3.99
N GLN A 20 50.97 -3.34 3.06
CA GLN A 20 51.87 -4.46 3.35
C GLN A 20 53.14 -3.93 4.02
N VAL A 21 53.68 -4.67 4.99
CA VAL A 21 55.12 -5.01 5.03
C VAL A 21 55.28 -6.47 5.53
N THR A 22 55.99 -7.24 4.71
CA THR A 22 56.65 -8.58 4.80
C THR A 22 57.38 -8.87 6.14
N CYS A 23 57.71 -10.11 6.59
CA CYS A 23 58.11 -11.37 5.94
C CYS A 23 58.19 -12.53 7.00
N CYS A 24 58.05 -13.80 6.54
CA CYS A 24 58.62 -15.11 7.02
C CYS A 24 58.60 -15.49 8.54
N SER A 25 58.44 -16.74 9.01
CA SER A 25 58.24 -18.10 8.47
C SER A 25 58.16 -19.12 9.64
N GLN A 26 57.40 -20.22 9.47
CA GLN A 26 57.58 -21.59 10.03
C GLN A 26 57.20 -21.99 11.51
N ARG A 27 56.05 -22.70 11.62
CA ARG A 27 55.75 -24.04 12.24
C ARG A 27 55.87 -24.33 13.80
N PRO A 28 55.16 -25.38 14.32
CA PRO A 28 54.38 -25.39 15.59
C PRO A 28 54.91 -26.44 16.63
N PRO A 29 54.12 -27.12 17.52
CA PRO A 29 52.88 -26.84 18.29
C PRO A 29 53.07 -27.02 19.83
N GLY A 30 52.06 -26.69 20.67
CA GLY A 30 52.13 -26.98 22.12
C GLY A 30 50.86 -26.73 22.94
N THR A 31 50.19 -27.83 23.25
CA THR A 31 49.22 -28.17 24.32
C THR A 31 48.87 -27.18 25.44
N CYS A 32 47.57 -27.16 25.74
CA CYS A 32 46.89 -26.67 26.94
C CYS A 32 47.46 -27.24 28.25
N SER A 33 47.57 -26.38 29.26
CA SER A 33 47.31 -26.74 30.66
C SER A 33 46.92 -25.52 31.49
N ALA A 34 45.93 -25.75 32.35
CA ALA A 34 45.23 -24.79 33.18
C ALA A 34 46.08 -24.23 34.32
N LEU A 35 45.69 -23.05 34.84
CA LEU A 35 45.63 -22.72 36.28
C LEU A 35 44.80 -21.43 36.48
N ARG A 36 43.67 -21.57 37.18
CA ARG A 36 42.96 -20.51 37.94
C ARG A 36 43.65 -20.36 39.32
N PRO A 37 43.51 -19.27 40.13
CA PRO A 37 42.22 -18.64 40.43
C PRO A 37 42.15 -17.12 40.80
N ASP A 38 40.91 -16.64 40.78
CA ASP A 38 40.22 -15.69 41.67
C ASP A 38 40.43 -14.16 41.68
N ARG A 39 39.29 -13.51 41.38
CA ARG A 39 38.63 -12.33 42.00
C ARG A 39 39.32 -10.95 41.92
N PHE A 40 38.76 -10.06 41.10
CA PHE A 40 37.84 -8.96 41.51
C PHE A 40 37.48 -8.09 40.30
N ARG A 41 36.20 -7.74 40.15
CA ARG A 41 35.66 -6.76 39.17
C ARG A 41 35.87 -5.33 39.70
N PRO A 42 36.04 -4.31 38.82
CA PRO A 42 34.87 -3.51 38.45
C PRO A 42 34.80 -3.10 36.95
N LYS A 43 33.67 -2.47 36.61
CA LYS A 43 33.12 -2.16 35.28
C LYS A 43 33.73 -0.90 34.63
N SER A 44 33.47 -0.81 33.32
CA SER A 44 33.40 0.37 32.43
C SER A 44 34.68 1.14 32.10
N GLY A 45 35.08 1.06 30.82
CA GLY A 45 36.05 1.97 30.20
C GLY A 45 35.58 2.38 28.81
N SER A 46 34.87 3.50 28.72
CA SER A 46 34.63 4.25 27.49
C SER A 46 35.91 5.00 27.11
N ARG A 47 36.45 4.67 25.94
CA ARG A 47 37.66 5.23 25.34
C ARG A 47 37.33 6.62 24.75
N MET A 48 37.71 7.71 25.41
CA MET A 48 37.73 9.04 24.78
C MET A 48 38.97 9.15 23.89
N GLN A 49 38.75 9.34 22.59
CA GLN A 49 39.79 9.72 21.64
C GLN A 49 40.12 11.22 21.81
N SER A 50 41.40 11.55 21.71
CA SER A 50 41.90 12.91 21.88
C SER A 50 41.62 13.75 20.64
N THR A 51 41.03 14.92 20.84
CA THR A 51 40.91 15.95 19.80
C THR A 51 42.13 16.89 19.90
N LYS A 52 42.89 16.99 18.82
CA LYS A 52 43.91 18.03 18.63
C LYS A 52 43.21 19.40 18.61
N SER A 53 43.36 20.20 19.66
CA SER A 53 42.98 21.61 19.65
C SER A 53 44.03 22.43 18.91
N LEU A 54 43.58 23.24 17.95
CA LEU A 54 44.35 24.29 17.30
C LEU A 54 44.64 25.39 18.34
N PHE A 55 45.89 25.57 18.75
CA PHE A 55 46.33 26.68 19.59
C PHE A 55 46.81 27.83 18.70
N LEU A 56 46.25 29.02 18.87
CA LEU A 56 46.76 30.25 18.27
C LEU A 56 48.00 30.73 19.08
N PRO A 57 49.09 31.18 18.42
CA PRO A 57 50.28 31.65 19.12
C PRO A 57 50.02 32.99 19.83
N CYS A 58 50.45 33.09 21.09
CA CYS A 58 50.40 34.32 21.88
C CYS A 58 51.28 35.42 21.27
N GLU A 59 50.73 36.63 21.10
CA GLU A 59 51.40 37.78 20.45
C GLU A 59 52.61 38.33 21.24
N TYR A 60 52.73 37.98 22.52
CA TYR A 60 53.79 38.46 23.42
C TYR A 60 54.94 37.46 23.60
N CYS A 61 54.82 36.25 23.05
CA CYS A 61 55.85 35.22 23.16
C CYS A 61 56.69 35.14 21.87
N PRO A 62 58.02 35.01 21.95
CA PRO A 62 58.85 34.76 20.78
C PRO A 62 58.41 33.48 20.05
N VAL A 63 58.35 33.54 18.71
CA VAL A 63 57.97 32.40 17.87
C VAL A 63 58.92 31.23 18.13
N GLY A 64 58.38 30.07 18.53
CA GLY A 64 59.16 28.87 18.83
C GLY A 64 59.40 28.59 20.32
N THR A 65 58.82 29.39 21.24
CA THR A 65 58.90 29.11 22.67
C THR A 65 57.99 27.92 23.04
N GLU A 66 58.58 26.79 23.44
CA GLU A 66 57.83 25.64 23.93
C GLU A 66 57.46 25.81 25.39
N PHE A 67 56.15 25.84 25.67
CA PHE A 67 55.62 25.83 27.03
C PHE A 67 54.95 24.48 27.31
N LYS A 68 55.13 23.95 28.53
CA LYS A 68 54.32 22.83 29.00
C LYS A 68 52.94 23.36 29.41
N ALA A 69 51.90 22.83 28.79
CA ALA A 69 50.52 23.17 29.15
C ALA A 69 50.27 22.73 30.60
N ASP A 70 50.00 23.69 31.47
CA ASP A 70 49.59 23.45 32.85
C ASP A 70 48.07 23.69 33.00
N ILE A 71 47.44 22.92 33.88
CA ILE A 71 46.01 23.05 34.15
C ILE A 71 45.85 23.83 35.44
N ALA A 72 45.26 25.01 35.36
CA ALA A 72 44.89 25.81 36.52
C ALA A 72 43.38 25.93 36.66
N CYS A 73 42.91 26.07 37.88
CA CYS A 73 41.50 26.32 38.17
C CYS A 73 41.36 27.74 38.73
N CYS A 74 40.53 28.56 38.09
CA CYS A 74 40.23 29.88 38.63
C CYS A 74 39.55 29.74 40.00
N ARG A 75 40.09 30.40 41.02
CA ARG A 75 39.59 30.29 42.39
C ARG A 75 38.15 30.78 42.54
N GLU A 76 37.71 31.73 41.72
CA GLU A 76 36.38 32.36 41.77
C GLU A 76 35.34 31.67 40.90
N CYS A 77 35.52 31.63 39.58
CA CYS A 77 34.50 31.08 38.68
C CYS A 77 34.62 29.56 38.50
N LYS A 78 35.65 28.93 39.08
CA LYS A 78 35.98 27.50 38.93
C LYS A 78 36.19 27.02 37.50
N ALA A 79 36.38 27.95 36.55
CA ALA A 79 36.76 27.62 35.19
C ALA A 79 38.14 26.94 35.18
N ILE A 80 38.22 25.82 34.48
CA ILE A 80 39.48 25.11 34.22
C ILE A 80 40.12 25.76 33.01
N LEU A 81 41.32 26.28 33.19
CA LEU A 81 42.07 27.00 32.18
C LEU A 81 43.32 26.20 31.84
N PHE A 82 43.55 26.06 30.54
CA PHE A 82 44.77 25.49 30.00
C PHE A 82 45.75 26.63 29.80
N ILE A 83 46.70 26.76 30.72
CA ILE A 83 47.73 27.79 30.65
C ILE A 83 48.84 27.24 29.76
N THR A 84 48.93 27.80 28.57
CA THR A 84 49.95 27.48 27.58
C THR A 84 51.02 28.56 27.49
N CYS A 85 50.81 29.76 28.05
CA CYS A 85 51.89 30.71 28.33
C CYS A 85 51.55 31.63 29.52
N PRO A 86 52.56 32.30 30.13
CA PRO A 86 52.35 33.25 31.24
C PRO A 86 51.45 34.44 30.90
N HIS A 87 51.20 34.69 29.61
CA HIS A 87 50.34 35.77 29.12
C HIS A 87 48.92 35.32 28.75
N ASP A 88 48.55 34.06 29.01
CA ASP A 88 47.19 33.52 28.71
C ASP A 88 46.09 34.08 29.65
N GLY A 89 46.30 35.30 30.16
CA GLY A 89 45.31 36.01 30.97
C GLY A 89 45.01 35.34 32.31
N PHE A 90 45.95 34.59 32.88
CA PHE A 90 45.80 33.99 34.20
C PHE A 90 46.87 34.52 35.14
N ASP A 91 46.45 35.19 36.21
CA ASP A 91 47.37 35.65 37.24
C ASP A 91 47.70 34.48 38.16
N LEU A 92 48.92 33.97 38.02
CA LEU A 92 49.44 32.81 38.75
C LEU A 92 49.63 33.11 40.25
N GLU A 93 49.85 34.36 40.65
CA GLU A 93 50.02 34.73 42.07
C GLU A 93 48.68 34.69 42.81
N VAL A 94 47.58 35.11 42.15
CA VAL A 94 46.24 35.17 42.77
C VAL A 94 45.31 34.02 42.35
N GLN A 95 45.74 33.16 41.41
CA GLN A 95 44.97 32.06 40.82
C GLN A 95 43.61 32.50 40.24
N ARG A 96 43.60 33.56 39.43
CA ARG A 96 42.39 34.13 38.82
C ARG A 96 42.55 34.33 37.32
N CYS A 97 41.43 34.25 36.58
CA CYS A 97 41.39 34.50 35.14
C CYS A 97 41.13 35.98 34.85
N THR A 98 41.52 36.46 33.68
CA THR A 98 41.38 37.85 33.22
C THR A 98 39.97 38.37 33.37
N ASP A 99 38.95 37.60 32.98
CA ASP A 99 37.55 37.99 33.16
C ASP A 99 37.14 38.22 34.64
N CYS A 100 37.82 37.57 35.59
CA CYS A 100 37.62 37.75 37.02
C CYS A 100 38.52 38.84 37.60
N SER A 101 39.73 39.00 37.07
CA SER A 101 40.65 40.08 37.44
C SER A 101 40.12 41.45 36.99
N ASP A 102 39.50 41.53 35.81
CA ASP A 102 38.91 42.76 35.26
C ASP A 102 37.61 43.16 35.99
N ARG A 103 36.94 42.22 36.67
CA ARG A 103 35.77 42.52 37.54
C ARG A 103 36.13 43.38 38.75
N ILE A 104 37.41 43.45 39.15
CA ILE A 104 37.86 44.19 40.34
C ILE A 104 37.74 45.72 40.13
N PHE A 105 37.70 46.22 38.88
CA PHE A 105 37.70 47.67 38.60
C PHE A 105 36.34 48.40 38.73
N SER A 106 35.30 47.82 39.33
CA SER A 106 34.06 48.56 39.61
C SER A 106 33.33 48.24 40.91
N GLU A 107 34.04 47.75 41.94
CA GLU A 107 33.49 47.68 43.30
C GLU A 107 33.74 48.98 44.11
N SER A 108 33.72 50.14 43.46
CA SER A 108 33.70 51.41 44.22
C SER A 108 32.33 51.55 44.88
N THR A 109 32.20 51.07 46.11
CA THR A 109 31.05 51.34 46.98
C THR A 109 30.96 52.81 47.38
N MET A 110 31.99 53.61 47.06
CA MET A 110 32.11 55.03 47.39
C MET A 110 31.82 55.93 46.19
N CYS A 111 31.13 57.03 46.44
CA CYS A 111 30.88 58.09 45.47
C CYS A 111 32.18 58.79 45.09
N GLY A 112 32.49 58.88 43.80
CA GLY A 112 33.72 59.52 43.33
C GLY A 112 33.85 61.03 43.60
N PHE A 113 32.76 61.72 43.98
CA PHE A 113 32.77 63.15 44.31
C PHE A 113 32.81 63.43 45.81
N HIS A 114 32.02 62.68 46.58
CA HIS A 114 31.87 62.91 48.02
C HIS A 114 32.62 61.88 48.87
N PHE A 115 33.20 60.85 48.25
CA PHE A 115 33.90 59.73 48.90
C PHE A 115 33.08 59.04 50.02
N ARG A 116 31.75 59.07 49.87
CA ARG A 116 30.78 58.43 50.78
C ARG A 116 30.08 57.24 50.13
N GLU A 117 29.59 56.31 50.93
CA GLU A 117 28.91 55.11 50.45
C GLU A 117 27.70 55.42 49.54
N MET A 118 27.61 54.70 48.42
CA MET A 118 26.54 54.80 47.45
C MET A 118 25.33 53.97 47.90
N HIS A 119 24.37 54.60 48.56
CA HIS A 119 23.13 53.94 48.99
C HIS A 119 21.97 54.09 48.00
N TYR A 120 22.12 54.95 46.97
CA TYR A 120 21.07 55.27 46.00
C TYR A 120 21.56 55.06 44.57
N PHE A 121 20.63 54.85 43.65
CA PHE A 121 20.87 54.74 42.22
C PHE A 121 20.06 55.82 41.51
N CYS A 122 20.74 56.64 40.70
CA CYS A 122 20.09 57.63 39.87
C CYS A 122 19.56 56.94 38.62
N LEU A 123 18.24 56.89 38.44
CA LEU A 123 17.63 56.20 37.29
C LEU A 123 17.92 56.90 35.97
N ASP A 124 18.06 58.23 35.99
CA ASP A 124 18.28 59.02 34.78
C ASP A 124 19.77 59.09 34.38
N CYS A 125 20.71 58.90 35.33
CA CYS A 125 22.15 58.84 35.06
C CYS A 125 22.73 57.42 35.01
N ILE A 126 21.92 56.40 35.33
CA ILE A 126 22.29 54.98 35.36
C ILE A 126 23.59 54.73 36.17
N ARG A 127 23.67 55.32 37.38
CA ARG A 127 24.85 55.17 38.26
C ARG A 127 24.50 55.22 39.74
N GLY A 128 25.35 54.60 40.56
CA GLY A 128 25.28 54.69 42.01
C GLY A 128 25.67 56.09 42.51
N VAL A 129 24.99 56.58 43.56
CA VAL A 129 25.20 57.89 44.16
C VAL A 129 25.07 57.80 45.70
N CYS A 130 25.80 58.65 46.43
CA CYS A 130 25.71 58.74 47.90
C CYS A 130 24.56 59.65 48.34
N SER A 131 24.29 59.70 49.64
CA SER A 131 23.24 60.55 50.24
C SER A 131 23.41 62.05 49.96
N GLU A 132 24.64 62.55 49.85
CA GLU A 132 24.92 63.98 49.60
C GLU A 132 24.61 64.39 48.16
N CYS A 133 24.63 63.46 47.20
CA CYS A 133 24.22 63.72 45.82
C CYS A 133 22.72 64.01 45.67
N LEU A 134 21.90 63.67 46.67
CA LEU A 134 20.44 63.89 46.65
C LEU A 134 20.07 65.33 47.02
N VAL A 135 20.97 66.07 47.66
CA VAL A 135 20.76 67.50 47.93
C VAL A 135 20.69 68.22 46.58
N PRO A 136 19.76 69.18 46.37
CA PRO A 136 19.65 69.93 45.12
C PRO A 136 20.98 70.60 44.76
N SER A 137 21.77 69.89 43.97
CA SER A 137 23.07 70.30 43.47
C SER A 137 22.98 70.37 41.96
N ALA A 138 23.87 71.14 41.33
CA ALA A 138 23.86 71.32 39.88
C ALA A 138 23.97 70.01 39.07
N ALA A 139 24.49 68.92 39.66
CA ALA A 139 24.73 67.65 38.97
C ALA A 139 23.54 66.67 38.96
N HIS A 140 22.59 66.81 39.90
CA HIS A 140 21.56 65.80 40.16
C HIS A 140 20.19 66.40 40.54
N GLY A 141 20.05 67.73 40.49
CA GLY A 141 18.79 68.42 40.75
C GLY A 141 17.67 67.99 39.79
N GLY A 142 16.56 67.50 40.33
CA GLY A 142 15.38 67.08 39.57
C GLY A 142 15.43 65.65 39.01
N HIS A 143 16.51 64.88 39.23
CA HIS A 143 16.58 63.48 38.81
C HIS A 143 15.80 62.56 39.75
N ARG A 144 15.45 61.37 39.25
CA ARG A 144 14.78 60.32 40.00
C ARG A 144 15.79 59.37 40.61
N PHE A 145 15.64 59.12 41.90
CA PHE A 145 16.50 58.23 42.67
C PHE A 145 15.71 57.07 43.23
N GLN A 146 16.36 55.91 43.29
CA GLN A 146 15.86 54.76 44.03
C GLN A 146 16.92 54.22 44.95
N LYS A 147 16.53 53.70 46.11
CA LYS A 147 17.48 53.05 47.01
C LYS A 147 18.10 51.84 46.31
N LEU A 148 19.43 51.76 46.32
CA LEU A 148 20.18 50.74 45.57
C LEU A 148 19.77 49.32 45.98
N GLY A 149 19.59 49.07 47.28
CA GLY A 149 19.13 47.76 47.76
C GLY A 149 17.74 47.36 47.25
N THR A 150 16.83 48.32 47.08
CA THR A 150 15.48 48.06 46.55
C THR A 150 15.54 47.75 45.06
N LEU A 151 16.26 48.57 44.28
CA LEU A 151 16.44 48.36 42.85
C LEU A 151 17.19 47.05 42.54
N TYR A 152 18.24 46.74 43.32
CA TYR A 152 18.95 45.47 43.26
C TYR A 152 18.00 44.30 43.48
N THR A 153 17.16 44.34 44.51
CA THR A 153 16.21 43.25 44.80
C THR A 153 15.21 43.05 43.65
N ILE A 154 14.69 44.14 43.07
CA ILE A 154 13.75 44.08 41.94
C ILE A 154 14.43 43.49 40.70
N ASN A 155 15.59 44.02 40.32
CA ASN A 155 16.33 43.57 39.13
C ASN A 155 16.82 42.13 39.29
N MET A 156 17.30 41.76 40.48
CA MET A 156 17.74 40.39 40.77
C MET A 156 16.57 39.41 40.67
N LYS A 157 15.39 39.75 41.19
CA LYS A 157 14.18 38.92 41.01
C LYS A 157 13.81 38.75 39.54
N GLN A 158 13.91 39.81 38.73
CA GLN A 158 13.64 39.74 37.29
C GLN A 158 14.65 38.85 36.56
N VAL A 159 15.96 39.03 36.81
CA VAL A 159 17.03 38.22 36.23
C VAL A 159 16.86 36.75 36.61
N LEU A 160 16.61 36.45 37.88
CA LEU A 160 16.37 35.07 38.35
C LEU A 160 15.14 34.45 37.67
N ARG A 161 14.06 35.21 37.45
CA ARG A 161 12.88 34.74 36.70
C ARG A 161 13.23 34.42 35.24
N MET A 162 13.96 35.31 34.56
CA MET A 162 14.39 35.07 33.18
C MET A 162 15.33 33.86 33.07
N MET A 163 16.24 33.68 34.03
CA MET A 163 17.11 32.49 34.12
C MET A 163 16.33 31.19 34.34
N SER A 164 15.26 31.24 35.13
CA SER A 164 14.34 30.11 35.30
C SER A 164 13.62 29.76 33.99
N ASN A 165 13.08 30.77 33.28
CA ASN A 165 12.42 30.58 31.98
C ASN A 165 13.39 30.04 30.91
N LEU A 166 14.65 30.51 30.91
CA LEU A 166 15.69 29.99 30.03
C LEU A 166 15.97 28.51 30.32
N SER A 167 16.07 28.12 31.59
CA SER A 167 16.24 26.72 31.99
C SER A 167 15.11 25.82 31.47
N VAL A 168 13.86 26.27 31.57
CA VAL A 168 12.69 25.55 31.01
C VAL A 168 12.80 25.43 29.49
N SER A 169 13.16 26.52 28.82
CA SER A 169 13.32 26.53 27.35
C SER A 169 14.43 25.57 26.89
N ILE A 170 15.57 25.54 27.58
CA ILE A 170 16.65 24.59 27.33
C ILE A 170 16.19 23.15 27.52
N SER A 171 15.43 22.87 28.58
CA SER A 171 14.85 21.54 28.83
C SER A 171 13.93 21.09 27.69
N ASN A 172 13.03 21.97 27.24
CA ASN A 172 12.13 21.71 26.13
C ASN A 172 12.91 21.46 24.82
N THR A 173 13.91 22.27 24.51
CA THR A 173 14.78 22.07 23.34
C THR A 173 15.53 20.75 23.41
N ASN A 174 15.99 20.33 24.59
CA ASN A 174 16.64 19.03 24.78
C ASN A 174 15.68 17.85 24.58
N ILE A 175 14.38 18.01 24.84
CA ILE A 175 13.35 17.01 24.49
C ILE A 175 13.26 16.91 22.96
N VAL A 176 13.11 18.04 22.27
CA VAL A 176 13.03 18.07 20.79
C VAL A 176 14.29 17.49 20.16
N LYS A 177 15.48 17.82 20.66
CA LYS A 177 16.75 17.26 20.18
C LYS A 177 16.79 15.73 20.30
N ARG A 178 16.26 15.17 21.39
CA ARG A 178 16.14 13.71 21.57
C ARG A 178 15.14 13.10 20.60
N GLN A 179 14.01 13.76 20.33
CA GLN A 179 13.04 13.31 19.33
C GLN A 179 13.64 13.31 17.92
N ILE A 180 14.38 14.35 17.55
CA ILE A 180 15.09 14.41 16.26
C ILE A 180 16.10 13.28 16.14
N ALA A 181 16.91 13.04 17.19
CA ALA A 181 17.86 11.93 17.18
C ALA A 181 17.15 10.57 17.02
N LYS A 182 16.00 10.38 17.68
CA LYS A 182 15.22 9.15 17.54
C LYS A 182 14.60 9.00 16.15
N ASN A 183 14.10 10.10 15.56
CA ASN A 183 13.55 10.09 14.21
C ASN A 183 14.63 9.76 13.18
N LEU A 184 15.85 10.29 13.34
CA LEU A 184 16.97 9.95 12.47
C LEU A 184 17.29 8.44 12.54
N GLU A 185 17.41 7.90 13.74
CA GLU A 185 17.63 6.45 13.94
C GLU A 185 16.52 5.61 13.28
N LEU A 186 15.25 6.02 13.44
CA LEU A 186 14.12 5.32 12.80
C LEU A 186 14.19 5.37 11.27
N VAL A 187 14.58 6.50 10.68
CA VAL A 187 14.75 6.63 9.24
C VAL A 187 15.86 5.70 8.74
N GLU A 188 17.02 5.70 9.42
CA GLU A 188 18.16 4.83 9.07
C GLU A 188 17.81 3.34 9.16
N VAL A 189 17.11 2.93 10.23
CA VAL A 189 16.67 1.54 10.41
C VAL A 189 15.63 1.16 9.35
N ASN A 190 14.66 2.04 9.06
CA ASN A 190 13.64 1.76 8.05
C ASN A 190 14.23 1.69 6.63
N GLU A 191 15.19 2.56 6.31
CA GLU A 191 15.92 2.51 5.04
C GLU A 191 16.62 1.16 4.88
N GLN A 192 17.38 0.72 5.89
CA GLN A 192 18.08 -0.56 5.87
C GLN A 192 17.10 -1.74 5.75
N SER A 193 15.97 -1.68 6.45
CA SER A 193 14.93 -2.71 6.36
C SER A 193 14.34 -2.80 4.95
N LEU A 194 13.98 -1.67 4.34
CA LEU A 194 13.41 -1.64 2.99
C LEU A 194 14.39 -2.15 1.94
N LEU A 195 15.68 -1.82 2.07
CA LEU A 195 16.72 -2.34 1.18
C LEU A 195 16.88 -3.85 1.32
N ALA A 196 16.88 -4.37 2.55
CA ALA A 196 16.95 -5.81 2.79
C ALA A 196 15.73 -6.55 2.23
N ASP A 197 14.53 -5.96 2.34
CA ASP A 197 13.30 -6.52 1.75
C ASP A 197 13.38 -6.57 0.21
N LEU A 198 13.88 -5.51 -0.43
CA LEU A 198 14.08 -5.47 -1.88
C LEU A 198 15.10 -6.53 -2.35
N GLU A 199 16.21 -6.69 -1.65
CA GLU A 199 17.20 -7.74 -1.94
C GLU A 199 16.60 -9.14 -1.78
N GLY A 200 15.81 -9.35 -0.71
CA GLY A 200 15.10 -10.61 -0.47
C GLY A 200 14.11 -10.95 -1.58
N LEU A 201 13.32 -9.98 -2.04
CA LEU A 201 12.41 -10.14 -3.18
C LEU A 201 13.16 -10.48 -4.47
N TYR A 202 14.26 -9.79 -4.75
CA TYR A 202 15.08 -10.01 -5.93
C TYR A 202 15.69 -11.42 -5.96
N GLU A 203 16.30 -11.87 -4.84
CA GLU A 203 16.89 -13.20 -4.77
C GLU A 203 15.82 -14.31 -4.85
N THR A 204 14.63 -14.10 -4.26
CA THR A 204 13.50 -15.03 -4.38
C THR A 204 13.05 -15.17 -5.84
N ALA A 205 12.87 -14.05 -6.54
CA ALA A 205 12.51 -14.03 -7.96
C ALA A 205 13.53 -14.77 -8.83
N LYS A 206 14.82 -14.53 -8.58
CA LYS A 206 15.93 -15.18 -9.27
C LYS A 206 15.99 -16.69 -9.01
N GLN A 207 15.71 -17.13 -7.79
CA GLN A 207 15.60 -18.55 -7.46
C GLN A 207 14.42 -19.21 -8.18
N SER A 208 13.25 -18.55 -8.23
CA SER A 208 12.07 -19.03 -8.98
C SER A 208 12.39 -19.27 -10.46
N ILE A 209 13.03 -18.28 -11.12
CA ILE A 209 13.43 -18.40 -12.53
C ILE A 209 14.39 -19.58 -12.72
N ARG A 210 15.39 -19.74 -11.83
CA ARG A 210 16.36 -20.84 -11.91
C ARG A 210 15.69 -22.20 -11.73
N ALA A 211 14.78 -22.34 -10.77
CA ALA A 211 14.04 -23.57 -10.54
C ALA A 211 13.19 -23.95 -11.77
N SER A 212 12.41 -23.00 -12.30
CA SER A 212 11.62 -23.17 -13.52
C SER A 212 12.50 -23.55 -14.73
N ALA A 213 13.67 -22.91 -14.87
CA ALA A 213 14.63 -23.22 -15.92
C ALA A 213 15.23 -24.64 -15.79
N ILE A 214 15.58 -25.07 -14.57
CA ILE A 214 16.11 -26.39 -14.31
C ILE A 214 15.07 -27.45 -14.68
N GLN A 215 13.84 -27.31 -14.19
CA GLN A 215 12.73 -28.24 -14.47
C GLN A 215 12.46 -28.38 -15.97
N ARG A 216 12.47 -27.28 -16.73
CA ARG A 216 12.30 -27.32 -18.18
C ARG A 216 13.49 -27.97 -18.88
N LYS A 217 14.71 -27.64 -18.45
CA LYS A 217 15.94 -28.23 -19.01
C LYS A 217 15.98 -29.74 -18.77
N THR A 218 15.58 -30.23 -17.60
CA THR A 218 15.54 -31.67 -17.30
C THR A 218 14.51 -32.36 -18.19
N ALA A 219 13.28 -31.83 -18.29
CA ALA A 219 12.26 -32.38 -19.18
C ALA A 219 12.69 -32.41 -20.66
N LEU A 220 13.40 -31.38 -21.13
CA LEU A 220 13.97 -31.34 -22.48
C LEU A 220 15.10 -32.34 -22.67
N LYS A 221 15.98 -32.51 -21.69
CA LYS A 221 17.07 -33.48 -21.73
C LYS A 221 16.56 -34.92 -21.74
N GLU A 222 15.53 -35.22 -20.94
CA GLU A 222 14.85 -36.53 -20.95
C GLU A 222 14.24 -36.83 -22.32
N LYS A 223 13.57 -35.83 -22.92
CA LYS A 223 13.07 -35.94 -24.29
C LYS A 223 14.21 -36.17 -25.29
N LEU A 224 15.29 -35.39 -25.23
CA LEU A 224 16.43 -35.52 -26.13
C LEU A 224 17.17 -36.87 -26.00
N ALA A 225 17.12 -37.50 -24.83
CA ALA A 225 17.76 -38.79 -24.59
C ALA A 225 17.06 -39.98 -25.28
N VAL A 226 15.85 -39.78 -25.83
CA VAL A 226 15.14 -40.83 -26.59
C VAL A 226 15.85 -41.04 -27.93
N ASP A 227 16.50 -42.20 -28.06
CA ASP A 227 17.17 -42.61 -29.28
C ASP A 227 16.27 -43.51 -30.13
N PHE A 228 15.86 -43.00 -31.30
CA PHE A 228 15.09 -43.75 -32.29
C PHE A 228 15.96 -44.50 -33.30
N ALA A 229 17.27 -44.24 -33.37
CA ALA A 229 18.19 -44.88 -34.29
C ALA A 229 18.63 -46.26 -33.78
N ALA A 230 19.01 -46.39 -32.50
CA ALA A 230 19.44 -47.68 -31.96
C ALA A 230 18.41 -48.82 -32.10
N PRO A 231 17.10 -48.61 -31.80
CA PRO A 231 16.09 -49.66 -32.01
C PRO A 231 15.93 -50.03 -33.49
N ARG A 232 16.04 -49.06 -34.40
CA ARG A 232 16.01 -49.27 -35.85
C ARG A 232 17.21 -50.08 -36.32
N ASP A 233 18.41 -49.80 -35.82
CA ASP A 233 19.66 -50.49 -36.20
C ASP A 233 19.76 -51.91 -35.64
N ILE A 234 19.13 -52.17 -34.48
CA ILE A 234 18.95 -53.53 -33.96
C ILE A 234 18.01 -54.31 -34.88
N LEU A 235 16.87 -53.71 -35.23
CA LEU A 235 15.87 -54.36 -36.07
C LEU A 235 16.42 -54.64 -37.48
N GLU A 236 17.18 -53.70 -38.05
CA GLU A 236 17.82 -53.87 -39.34
C GLU A 236 18.83 -55.04 -39.31
N ARG A 237 19.68 -55.12 -38.28
CA ARG A 237 20.60 -56.25 -38.10
C ARG A 237 19.88 -57.59 -37.92
N GLU A 238 18.79 -57.61 -37.15
CA GLU A 238 17.95 -58.79 -36.97
C GLU A 238 17.41 -59.26 -38.32
N ILE A 239 16.79 -58.37 -39.10
CA ILE A 239 16.26 -58.68 -40.44
C ILE A 239 17.33 -59.26 -41.37
N TYR A 240 18.52 -58.65 -41.42
CA TYR A 240 19.61 -59.13 -42.29
C TYR A 240 20.25 -60.44 -41.83
N SER A 241 20.04 -60.85 -40.57
CA SER A 241 20.54 -62.11 -40.03
C SER A 241 19.61 -63.32 -40.26
N LEU A 242 18.35 -63.08 -40.65
CA LEU A 242 17.36 -64.13 -40.85
C LEU A 242 17.56 -64.88 -42.17
N SER A 243 17.37 -66.20 -42.16
CA SER A 243 17.25 -66.97 -43.40
C SER A 243 15.95 -66.64 -44.14
N LYS A 244 15.87 -66.95 -45.44
CA LYS A 244 14.67 -66.69 -46.26
C LYS A 244 13.39 -67.31 -45.67
N TYR A 245 13.49 -68.51 -45.09
CA TYR A 245 12.35 -69.18 -44.44
C TYR A 245 11.92 -68.49 -43.14
N GLU A 246 12.88 -68.12 -42.29
CA GLU A 246 12.60 -67.43 -41.02
C GLU A 246 12.03 -66.04 -41.24
N LEU A 247 12.52 -65.31 -42.24
CA LEU A 247 11.98 -64.00 -42.61
C LEU A 247 10.50 -64.10 -43.00
N ILE A 248 10.12 -65.08 -43.83
CA ILE A 248 8.71 -65.28 -44.23
C ILE A 248 7.85 -65.66 -43.01
N LYS A 249 8.36 -66.53 -42.13
CA LYS A 249 7.65 -66.95 -40.92
C LYS A 249 7.44 -65.80 -39.93
N LEU A 250 8.45 -64.94 -39.74
CA LEU A 250 8.44 -63.82 -38.79
C LEU A 250 7.92 -62.51 -39.37
N HIS A 251 7.66 -62.44 -40.69
CA HIS A 251 7.23 -61.23 -41.39
C HIS A 251 6.08 -60.47 -40.71
N PRO A 252 4.97 -61.12 -40.28
CA PRO A 252 3.88 -60.40 -39.61
C PRO A 252 4.31 -59.75 -38.29
N ALA A 253 5.21 -60.40 -37.53
CA ALA A 253 5.73 -59.88 -36.28
C ALA A 253 6.69 -58.70 -36.50
N LEU A 254 7.57 -58.80 -37.51
CA LEU A 254 8.47 -57.71 -37.90
C LEU A 254 7.70 -56.47 -38.36
N ILE A 255 6.67 -56.63 -39.22
CA ILE A 255 5.82 -55.52 -39.65
C ILE A 255 5.12 -54.86 -38.47
N LYS A 256 4.61 -55.65 -37.52
CA LYS A 256 4.02 -55.11 -36.29
C LYS A 256 5.03 -54.30 -35.49
N HIS A 257 6.25 -54.80 -35.33
CA HIS A 257 7.31 -54.13 -34.58
C HIS A 257 7.75 -52.83 -35.25
N ILE A 258 7.93 -52.83 -36.58
CA ILE A 258 8.22 -51.63 -37.38
C ILE A 258 7.10 -50.60 -37.24
N THR A 259 5.85 -51.04 -37.38
CA THR A 259 4.68 -50.15 -37.27
C THR A 259 4.56 -49.53 -35.88
N GLN A 260 4.88 -50.29 -34.83
CA GLN A 260 4.93 -49.77 -33.45
C GLN A 260 6.03 -48.73 -33.26
N GLN A 261 7.23 -48.95 -33.81
CA GLN A 261 8.30 -47.95 -33.76
C GLN A 261 7.96 -46.70 -34.57
N MET A 262 7.38 -46.87 -35.77
CA MET A 262 6.89 -45.74 -36.57
C MET A 262 5.83 -44.94 -35.80
N ALA A 263 4.88 -45.60 -35.15
CA ALA A 263 3.87 -44.94 -34.33
C ALA A 263 4.49 -44.19 -33.15
N ALA A 264 5.54 -44.75 -32.51
CA ALA A 264 6.28 -44.07 -31.46
C ALA A 264 7.00 -42.81 -31.97
N CYS A 265 7.60 -42.85 -33.16
CA CYS A 265 8.23 -41.69 -33.80
C CYS A 265 7.21 -40.62 -34.19
N VAL A 266 6.07 -41.02 -34.78
CA VAL A 266 5.02 -40.08 -35.20
C VAL A 266 4.30 -39.44 -34.00
N GLY A 267 4.11 -40.21 -32.92
CA GLY A 267 3.55 -39.72 -31.67
C GLY A 267 4.51 -38.86 -30.86
N TYR A 268 5.81 -38.88 -31.18
CA TYR A 268 6.82 -38.06 -30.51
C TYR A 268 6.69 -36.60 -30.94
N THR A 269 5.89 -35.86 -30.17
CA THR A 269 5.63 -34.43 -30.38
C THR A 269 6.25 -33.61 -29.26
N HIS A 270 6.89 -32.51 -29.64
CA HIS A 270 7.35 -31.50 -28.70
C HIS A 270 6.45 -30.27 -28.82
N GLN A 271 5.76 -29.94 -27.73
CA GLN A 271 5.13 -28.64 -27.60
C GLN A 271 6.24 -27.61 -27.41
N GLU A 272 6.34 -26.65 -28.33
CA GLU A 272 7.38 -25.63 -28.30
C GLU A 272 7.41 -24.92 -26.94
N VAL A 273 8.59 -24.90 -26.31
CA VAL A 273 8.78 -24.14 -25.07
C VAL A 273 8.83 -22.66 -25.43
N ASP A 274 7.81 -21.91 -25.00
CA ASP A 274 7.82 -20.46 -25.06
C ASP A 274 9.04 -19.93 -24.29
N SER A 275 9.96 -19.29 -25.02
CA SER A 275 11.23 -18.80 -24.49
C SER A 275 11.07 -17.73 -23.42
N TYR A 276 9.86 -17.18 -23.26
CA TYR A 276 9.56 -16.15 -22.27
C TYR A 276 8.67 -16.65 -21.13
N GLY A 277 8.45 -17.96 -21.07
CA GLY A 277 7.50 -18.58 -20.15
C GLY A 277 7.96 -18.75 -18.71
N PHE A 278 9.04 -18.15 -18.22
CA PHE A 278 9.56 -18.46 -16.89
C PHE A 278 8.59 -18.03 -15.79
N GLU A 279 8.40 -18.89 -14.79
CA GLU A 279 7.59 -18.56 -13.61
C GLU A 279 8.42 -17.68 -12.67
N CYS A 280 7.98 -16.43 -12.50
CA CYS A 280 8.58 -15.46 -11.62
C CYS A 280 7.47 -14.68 -10.91
N PRO A 281 7.52 -14.51 -9.59
CA PRO A 281 6.52 -13.73 -8.85
C PRO A 281 6.57 -12.24 -9.18
N LEU A 282 7.74 -11.73 -9.60
CA LEU A 282 7.91 -10.31 -9.90
C LEU A 282 7.70 -9.99 -11.38
N ILE A 283 8.00 -10.93 -12.29
CA ILE A 283 7.97 -10.71 -13.74
C ILE A 283 6.87 -11.60 -14.32
N PRO A 284 5.73 -11.02 -14.72
CA PRO A 284 4.67 -11.76 -15.37
C PRO A 284 5.13 -12.44 -16.64
N ARG A 285 4.49 -13.57 -16.91
CA ARG A 285 4.81 -14.39 -18.08
C ARG A 285 4.48 -13.61 -19.35
N LEU A 286 5.45 -13.49 -20.27
CA LEU A 286 5.13 -13.03 -21.61
C LEU A 286 4.34 -14.12 -22.32
N THR A 287 3.12 -13.80 -22.75
CA THR A 287 2.26 -14.71 -23.49
C THR A 287 2.32 -14.37 -24.97
N LEU A 288 2.76 -15.31 -25.79
CA LEU A 288 2.79 -15.16 -27.24
C LEU A 288 1.46 -15.60 -27.85
N SER A 289 0.73 -14.64 -28.44
CA SER A 289 -0.45 -14.92 -29.25
C SER A 289 -0.02 -15.49 -30.60
N THR A 290 -0.42 -16.73 -30.92
CA THR A 290 -0.08 -17.39 -32.19
C THR A 290 -1.18 -17.19 -33.21
N ILE A 291 -0.83 -16.66 -34.37
CA ILE A 291 -1.77 -16.26 -35.42
C ILE A 291 -1.31 -16.85 -36.75
N ARG A 292 -2.26 -17.36 -37.53
CA ARG A 292 -2.01 -17.88 -38.88
C ARG A 292 -2.51 -16.86 -39.89
N ILE A 293 -1.64 -16.48 -40.83
CA ILE A 293 -2.01 -15.54 -41.88
C ILE A 293 -1.90 -16.24 -43.23
N ASP A 294 -3.07 -16.47 -43.84
CA ASP A 294 -3.16 -17.18 -45.10
C ASP A 294 -2.87 -16.29 -46.31
N ASN A 295 -2.30 -16.92 -47.34
CA ASN A 295 -1.99 -16.30 -48.64
C ASN A 295 -1.15 -15.02 -48.51
N ILE A 296 -0.19 -15.00 -47.57
CA ILE A 296 0.55 -13.79 -47.18
C ILE A 296 1.18 -13.03 -48.37
N THR A 297 1.66 -13.74 -49.39
CA THR A 297 2.36 -13.15 -50.55
C THR A 297 1.42 -12.61 -51.63
N LYS A 298 0.12 -12.94 -51.55
CA LYS A 298 -0.90 -12.50 -52.52
C LYS A 298 -1.76 -11.37 -51.96
N ARG A 299 -1.62 -11.04 -50.66
CA ARG A 299 -2.40 -9.98 -50.02
C ARG A 299 -1.91 -8.60 -50.47
N LYS A 300 -2.87 -7.73 -50.75
CA LYS A 300 -2.65 -6.30 -51.08
C LYS A 300 -3.12 -5.35 -49.98
N VAL A 301 -3.83 -5.88 -48.98
CA VAL A 301 -4.42 -5.12 -47.88
C VAL A 301 -3.83 -5.65 -46.58
N PRO A 302 -3.47 -4.76 -45.63
CA PRO A 302 -3.01 -5.17 -44.31
C PRO A 302 -4.01 -6.05 -43.57
N VAL A 303 -3.52 -6.94 -42.72
CA VAL A 303 -4.34 -7.83 -41.91
C VAL A 303 -4.47 -7.23 -40.52
N GLN A 304 -5.70 -6.99 -40.08
CA GLN A 304 -5.99 -6.59 -38.70
C GLN A 304 -6.21 -7.82 -37.83
N LEU A 305 -5.55 -7.84 -36.67
CA LEU A 305 -5.52 -8.95 -35.75
C LEU A 305 -5.79 -8.46 -34.33
N ALA A 306 -6.71 -9.11 -33.62
CA ALA A 306 -6.93 -8.85 -32.19
C ALA A 306 -5.91 -9.63 -31.36
N ILE A 307 -5.26 -8.95 -30.42
CA ILE A 307 -4.21 -9.51 -29.57
C ILE A 307 -4.47 -9.05 -28.14
N THR A 308 -4.11 -9.86 -27.16
CA THR A 308 -4.11 -9.45 -25.75
C THR A 308 -2.68 -9.44 -25.25
N ASP A 309 -2.30 -8.38 -24.53
CA ASP A 309 -0.99 -8.32 -23.88
C ASP A 309 -0.93 -9.18 -22.61
N SER A 310 0.25 -9.28 -22.01
CA SER A 310 0.47 -10.01 -20.76
C SER A 310 -0.32 -9.49 -19.56
N SER A 311 -0.76 -8.24 -19.60
CA SER A 311 -1.53 -7.59 -18.53
C SER A 311 -3.04 -7.71 -18.76
N GLY A 312 -3.46 -8.33 -19.88
CA GLY A 312 -4.86 -8.57 -20.22
C GLY A 312 -5.52 -7.48 -21.05
N PHE A 313 -4.77 -6.47 -21.51
CA PHE A 313 -5.35 -5.41 -22.34
C PHE A 313 -5.46 -5.84 -23.81
N PRO A 314 -6.55 -5.45 -24.50
CA PRO A 314 -6.71 -5.75 -25.91
C PRO A 314 -6.02 -4.73 -26.82
N TRP A 315 -5.36 -5.26 -27.84
CA TRP A 315 -4.62 -4.57 -28.88
C TRP A 315 -5.12 -4.99 -30.25
N THR A 316 -4.91 -4.12 -31.24
CA THR A 316 -5.08 -4.40 -32.66
C THR A 316 -3.72 -4.34 -33.33
N ALA A 317 -3.28 -5.44 -33.94
CA ALA A 317 -2.10 -5.44 -34.80
C ALA A 317 -2.50 -5.36 -36.26
N MET A 318 -1.90 -4.42 -36.98
CA MET A 318 -2.02 -4.29 -38.42
C MET A 318 -0.76 -4.81 -39.09
N VAL A 319 -0.86 -5.95 -39.77
CA VAL A 319 0.25 -6.60 -40.46
C VAL A 319 0.18 -6.25 -41.94
N ALA A 320 1.12 -5.43 -42.42
CA ALA A 320 1.27 -5.08 -43.82
C ALA A 320 2.33 -5.96 -44.49
N VAL A 321 2.12 -6.28 -45.77
CA VAL A 321 3.02 -7.14 -46.54
C VAL A 321 3.20 -6.56 -47.92
N PHE A 322 4.27 -5.79 -48.14
CA PHE A 322 4.74 -5.37 -49.46
C PHE A 322 6.05 -4.55 -49.37
N PRO A 323 7.14 -4.90 -50.10
CA PRO A 323 7.78 -6.21 -50.27
C PRO A 323 8.41 -6.78 -48.97
N TRP A 324 8.39 -6.03 -47.87
CA TRP A 324 8.72 -6.49 -46.52
C TRP A 324 7.44 -6.83 -45.74
N ILE A 325 7.60 -7.47 -44.58
CA ILE A 325 6.54 -7.63 -43.57
C ILE A 325 6.76 -6.59 -42.49
N SER A 326 5.76 -5.76 -42.24
CA SER A 326 5.73 -4.80 -41.13
C SER A 326 4.49 -4.95 -40.28
N VAL A 327 4.57 -4.50 -39.03
CA VAL A 327 3.47 -4.51 -38.08
C VAL A 327 3.36 -3.18 -37.37
N GLN A 328 2.14 -2.67 -37.28
CA GLN A 328 1.77 -1.56 -36.40
C GLN A 328 0.85 -2.07 -35.31
N LEU A 329 0.97 -1.52 -34.10
CA LEU A 329 0.16 -1.89 -32.94
C LEU A 329 -0.65 -0.70 -32.45
N PHE A 330 -1.92 -0.94 -32.17
CA PHE A 330 -2.90 0.03 -31.70
C PHE A 330 -3.58 -0.53 -30.44
N PRO A 331 -3.34 0.02 -29.25
CA PRO A 331 -4.09 -0.37 -28.07
C PRO A 331 -5.55 0.06 -28.22
N LYS A 332 -6.47 -0.69 -27.61
CA LYS A 332 -7.88 -0.25 -27.54
C LYS A 332 -8.18 0.62 -26.33
N ASP A 333 -7.31 0.61 -25.32
CA ASP A 333 -7.43 1.46 -24.14
C ASP A 333 -6.45 2.63 -24.26
N GLU A 334 -6.98 3.85 -24.23
CA GLU A 334 -6.21 5.10 -24.32
C GLU A 334 -5.19 5.24 -23.18
N THR A 335 -5.38 4.58 -22.04
CA THR A 335 -4.36 4.67 -20.97
C THR A 335 -3.06 3.97 -21.32
N LEU A 336 -3.08 3.03 -22.27
CA LEU A 336 -1.88 2.30 -22.69
C LEU A 336 -0.96 3.16 -23.55
N GLU A 337 -1.46 4.25 -24.12
CA GLU A 337 -0.68 5.17 -24.97
C GLU A 337 0.43 5.87 -24.18
N CYS A 338 0.23 6.06 -22.88
CA CYS A 338 1.17 6.77 -22.02
C CYS A 338 2.35 5.90 -21.55
N PHE A 339 2.34 4.60 -21.81
CA PHE A 339 3.31 3.67 -21.24
C PHE A 339 4.18 3.02 -22.32
N PRO A 340 5.50 2.90 -22.08
CA PRO A 340 6.38 2.21 -23.01
C PRO A 340 6.22 0.69 -22.91
N HIS A 341 6.04 0.03 -24.05
CA HIS A 341 5.81 -1.42 -24.16
C HIS A 341 6.97 -2.13 -24.83
N ARG A 342 7.31 -3.32 -24.36
CA ARG A 342 8.21 -4.24 -25.04
C ARG A 342 7.40 -5.24 -25.84
N VAL A 343 7.70 -5.34 -27.13
CA VAL A 343 6.99 -6.20 -28.06
C VAL A 343 7.96 -7.20 -28.68
N VAL A 344 7.50 -8.45 -28.80
CA VAL A 344 8.25 -9.55 -29.40
C VAL A 344 7.42 -10.14 -30.53
N PHE A 345 8.05 -10.29 -31.69
CA PHE A 345 7.49 -10.94 -32.86
C PHE A 345 8.30 -12.17 -33.23
N GLU A 346 7.61 -13.26 -33.58
CA GLU A 346 8.24 -14.47 -34.13
C GLU A 346 7.55 -14.94 -35.41
N ILE A 347 8.31 -15.09 -36.49
CA ILE A 347 7.85 -15.80 -37.69
C ILE A 347 8.32 -17.24 -37.57
N VAL A 348 7.40 -18.12 -37.20
CA VAL A 348 7.68 -19.52 -36.85
C VAL A 348 8.09 -20.31 -38.09
N HIS A 349 9.19 -21.05 -37.97
CA HIS A 349 9.67 -21.99 -38.98
C HIS A 349 9.55 -23.44 -38.48
N ARG A 350 9.42 -24.42 -39.38
CA ARG A 350 9.31 -25.85 -38.99
C ARG A 350 10.53 -26.35 -38.20
N ASP A 351 11.69 -25.86 -38.59
CA ASP A 351 12.94 -25.94 -37.81
C ASP A 351 13.04 -24.70 -36.92
N LEU A 352 12.94 -24.91 -35.61
CA LEU A 352 12.96 -23.86 -34.59
C LEU A 352 14.24 -23.02 -34.63
N ALA A 353 15.37 -23.59 -35.04
CA ALA A 353 16.65 -22.87 -35.14
C ALA A 353 16.63 -21.76 -36.20
N LYS A 354 15.69 -21.82 -37.14
CA LYS A 354 15.51 -20.82 -38.20
C LYS A 354 14.40 -19.82 -37.92
N THR A 355 13.65 -19.96 -36.82
CA THR A 355 12.56 -19.04 -36.48
C THR A 355 13.10 -17.61 -36.37
N LEU A 356 12.49 -16.68 -37.11
CA LEU A 356 12.90 -15.28 -37.07
C LEU A 356 12.26 -14.62 -35.86
N ARG A 357 13.09 -14.05 -34.98
CA ARG A 357 12.64 -13.33 -33.80
C ARG A 357 13.10 -11.88 -33.86
N ARG A 358 12.18 -10.95 -33.60
CA ARG A 358 12.45 -9.52 -33.45
C ARG A 358 11.85 -9.01 -32.15
N SER A 359 12.51 -8.06 -31.53
CA SER A 359 12.03 -7.42 -30.31
C SER A 359 12.19 -5.91 -30.44
N PHE A 360 11.16 -5.18 -30.03
CA PHE A 360 11.09 -3.73 -30.11
C PHE A 360 10.68 -3.18 -28.75
N THR A 361 11.04 -1.92 -28.48
CA THR A 361 10.50 -1.16 -27.36
C THR A 361 9.76 0.02 -27.98
N ILE A 362 8.46 0.04 -27.81
CA ILE A 362 7.56 1.04 -28.40
C ILE A 362 7.30 2.09 -27.33
N THR A 363 7.69 3.32 -27.61
CA THR A 363 7.37 4.51 -26.80
C THR A 363 6.22 5.30 -27.41
N ASP A 364 6.17 5.36 -28.75
CA ASP A 364 5.11 6.00 -29.50
C ASP A 364 4.25 4.94 -30.18
N LEU A 365 2.94 4.99 -29.95
CA LEU A 365 2.03 4.07 -30.60
C LEU A 365 2.00 4.30 -32.11
N CYS A 366 1.71 3.25 -32.87
CA CYS A 366 1.68 3.23 -34.33
C CYS A 366 3.05 3.26 -35.03
N GLU A 367 4.17 3.11 -34.32
CA GLU A 367 5.48 2.91 -34.97
C GLU A 367 5.44 1.64 -35.86
N GLU A 368 5.83 1.80 -37.13
CA GLU A 368 5.88 0.69 -38.08
C GLU A 368 7.13 -0.16 -37.83
N MET A 369 6.91 -1.40 -37.37
CA MET A 369 8.00 -2.33 -37.06
C MET A 369 8.21 -3.32 -38.20
N THR A 370 9.34 -3.22 -38.88
CA THR A 370 9.72 -4.15 -39.96
C THR A 370 10.20 -5.48 -39.38
N LEU A 371 9.47 -6.57 -39.65
CA LEU A 371 9.79 -7.92 -39.20
C LEU A 371 10.73 -8.67 -40.14
N CYS A 372 10.53 -8.49 -41.45
CA CYS A 372 11.30 -9.16 -42.50
C CYS A 372 11.40 -8.26 -43.73
N GLU A 373 12.62 -7.96 -44.17
CA GLU A 373 12.89 -7.00 -45.26
C GLU A 373 12.52 -7.51 -46.66
N ASP A 374 12.47 -8.83 -46.86
CA ASP A 374 12.12 -9.44 -48.15
C ASP A 374 11.27 -10.70 -47.97
N VAL A 375 10.02 -10.64 -48.44
CA VAL A 375 9.10 -11.79 -48.43
C VAL A 375 9.61 -12.96 -49.28
N LYS A 376 10.45 -12.73 -50.31
CA LYS A 376 11.06 -13.80 -51.11
C LYS A 376 12.01 -14.65 -50.27
N PHE A 377 12.71 -14.06 -49.30
CA PHE A 377 13.55 -14.79 -48.35
C PHE A 377 12.72 -15.83 -47.58
N LEU A 378 11.52 -15.47 -47.13
CA LEU A 378 10.63 -16.37 -46.39
C LEU A 378 10.24 -17.59 -47.23
N ARG A 379 9.99 -17.38 -48.52
CA ARG A 379 9.69 -18.47 -49.45
C ARG A 379 10.90 -19.37 -49.70
N ALA A 380 12.06 -18.78 -50.00
CA ALA A 380 13.28 -19.52 -50.31
C ALA A 380 13.77 -20.37 -49.13
N ASN A 381 13.49 -19.93 -47.89
CA ASN A 381 13.99 -20.56 -46.68
C ASN A 381 12.95 -21.40 -45.93
N GLY A 382 11.78 -21.67 -46.52
CA GLY A 382 10.83 -22.66 -45.97
C GLY A 382 9.93 -22.16 -44.82
N PHE A 383 9.79 -20.85 -44.63
CA PHE A 383 8.90 -20.27 -43.61
C PHE A 383 7.42 -20.37 -43.97
N LEU A 384 7.12 -20.59 -45.25
CA LEU A 384 5.75 -20.70 -45.75
C LEU A 384 5.26 -22.14 -45.63
N LEU A 385 4.15 -22.32 -44.90
CA LEU A 385 3.40 -23.58 -44.89
C LEU A 385 2.59 -23.75 -46.20
N GLN A 386 1.90 -24.89 -46.32
CA GLN A 386 0.96 -25.16 -47.42
C GLN A 386 -0.02 -23.98 -47.58
N ASN A 387 -0.39 -23.66 -48.82
CA ASN A 387 -1.22 -22.50 -49.17
C ASN A 387 -0.63 -21.13 -48.82
N ASN A 388 0.71 -21.04 -48.77
CA ASN A 388 1.41 -19.77 -48.58
C ASN A 388 1.00 -19.08 -47.25
N VAL A 389 0.91 -19.88 -46.20
CA VAL A 389 0.52 -19.47 -44.85
C VAL A 389 1.76 -19.20 -44.01
N ILE A 390 1.78 -18.10 -43.26
CA ILE A 390 2.78 -17.87 -42.20
C ILE A 390 2.15 -18.04 -40.83
N VAL A 391 2.97 -18.44 -39.87
CA VAL A 391 2.60 -18.48 -38.45
C VAL A 391 3.38 -17.36 -37.76
N LEU A 392 2.65 -16.33 -37.33
CA LEU A 392 3.19 -15.17 -36.62
C LEU A 392 2.83 -15.28 -35.15
N ARG A 393 3.81 -15.10 -34.27
CA ARG A 393 3.60 -14.96 -32.84
C ARG A 393 3.89 -13.54 -32.40
N ILE A 394 3.04 -13.02 -31.53
CA ILE A 394 3.14 -11.65 -31.03
C ILE A 394 2.97 -11.69 -29.51
N GLY A 395 3.95 -11.15 -28.79
CA GLY A 395 3.87 -10.92 -27.35
C GLY A 395 4.06 -9.45 -27.05
N ILE A 396 3.19 -8.91 -26.21
CA ILE A 396 3.24 -7.52 -25.76
C ILE A 396 3.28 -7.54 -24.23
N ARG A 397 4.15 -6.73 -23.65
CA ARG A 397 4.20 -6.48 -22.20
C ARG A 397 4.77 -5.10 -21.93
N SER A 398 4.65 -4.62 -20.69
CA SER A 398 5.34 -3.42 -20.24
C SER A 398 6.86 -3.52 -20.43
N SER A 399 7.51 -2.40 -20.74
CA SER A 399 8.96 -2.33 -20.97
C SER A 399 9.78 -2.65 -19.72
N SER A 400 9.24 -2.36 -18.53
CA SER A 400 9.85 -2.62 -17.23
C SER A 400 8.80 -2.95 -16.15
N LEU A 401 9.26 -3.49 -15.02
CA LEU A 401 8.39 -3.82 -13.87
C LEU A 401 7.81 -2.57 -13.19
N VAL A 402 8.51 -1.44 -13.29
CA VAL A 402 8.02 -0.16 -12.75
C VAL A 402 6.82 0.29 -13.56
N VAL A 403 6.94 0.27 -14.89
CA VAL A 403 5.86 0.61 -15.83
C VAL A 403 4.67 -0.33 -15.66
N GLU A 404 4.93 -1.63 -15.45
CA GLU A 404 3.87 -2.61 -15.20
C GLU A 404 3.13 -2.33 -13.89
N ASN A 405 3.84 -1.98 -12.82
CA ASN A 405 3.23 -1.61 -11.54
C ASN A 405 2.37 -0.34 -11.68
N GLU A 406 2.86 0.68 -12.40
CA GLU A 406 2.10 1.89 -12.70
C GLU A 406 0.83 1.58 -13.50
N LEU A 407 0.93 0.74 -14.53
CA LEU A 407 -0.22 0.32 -15.33
C LEU A 407 -1.27 -0.41 -14.49
N LEU A 408 -0.83 -1.33 -13.61
CA LEU A 408 -1.72 -2.07 -12.71
C LEU A 408 -2.41 -1.15 -11.69
N LYS A 409 -1.74 -0.10 -11.20
CA LYS A 409 -2.36 0.90 -10.33
C LYS A 409 -3.47 1.66 -11.05
N VAL A 410 -3.22 2.13 -12.27
CA VAL A 410 -4.24 2.79 -13.10
C VAL A 410 -5.43 1.86 -13.35
N GLN A 411 -5.17 0.57 -13.59
CA GLN A 411 -6.23 -0.42 -13.76
C GLN A 411 -7.05 -0.62 -12.48
N GLN A 412 -6.39 -0.68 -11.33
CA GLN A 412 -7.05 -0.80 -10.04
C GLN A 412 -7.92 0.42 -9.74
N GLU A 413 -7.43 1.63 -10.01
CA GLU A 413 -8.20 2.88 -9.86
C GLU A 413 -9.44 2.87 -10.77
N LYS A 414 -9.30 2.52 -12.05
CA LYS A 414 -10.43 2.37 -12.99
C LYS A 414 -11.46 1.36 -12.49
N GLN A 415 -11.00 0.22 -11.95
CA GLN A 415 -11.90 -0.80 -11.41
C GLN A 415 -12.61 -0.32 -10.14
N GLN A 416 -11.93 0.43 -9.26
CA GLN A 416 -12.52 1.02 -8.07
C GLN A 416 -13.58 2.05 -8.45
N GLU A 417 -13.29 2.96 -9.39
CA GLU A 417 -14.28 3.92 -9.90
C GLU A 417 -15.48 3.23 -10.52
N ALA A 418 -15.27 2.19 -11.33
CA ALA A 418 -16.36 1.42 -11.91
C ALA A 418 -17.21 0.74 -10.82
N THR A 419 -16.57 0.20 -9.77
CA THR A 419 -17.26 -0.42 -8.64
C THR A 419 -18.06 0.61 -7.85
N MET A 420 -17.48 1.77 -7.54
CA MET A 420 -18.17 2.88 -6.87
C MET A 420 -19.39 3.36 -7.65
N LYS A 421 -19.28 3.50 -8.98
CA LYS A 421 -20.42 3.87 -9.84
C LYS A 421 -21.53 2.83 -9.80
N VAL A 422 -21.19 1.54 -9.76
CA VAL A 422 -22.17 0.44 -9.63
C VAL A 422 -22.82 0.46 -8.23
N GLU A 423 -22.04 0.72 -7.17
CA GLU A 423 -22.55 0.85 -5.80
C GLU A 423 -23.48 2.06 -5.64
N GLU A 424 -23.15 3.20 -6.24
CA GLU A 424 -23.97 4.42 -6.24
C GLU A 424 -25.32 4.17 -6.94
N VAL A 425 -25.32 3.53 -8.11
CA VAL A 425 -26.55 3.12 -8.82
C VAL A 425 -27.38 2.12 -8.01
N SER A 426 -26.73 1.21 -7.27
CA SER A 426 -27.43 0.25 -6.40
C SER A 426 -28.03 0.88 -5.13
N SER A 427 -27.42 1.96 -4.65
CA SER A 427 -27.83 2.70 -3.46
C SER A 427 -29.04 3.59 -3.75
N GLU A 428 -29.10 4.20 -4.94
CA GLU A 428 -30.28 4.95 -5.39
C GLU A 428 -31.52 4.08 -5.62
N GLN A 429 -31.36 2.78 -5.88
CA GLN A 429 -32.46 1.84 -6.11
C GLN A 429 -33.00 1.16 -4.84
N ASN A 430 -32.36 1.33 -3.67
CA ASN A 430 -32.73 0.67 -2.42
C ASN A 430 -32.95 1.65 -1.25
N VAL A 431 -33.78 2.68 -1.44
CA VAL A 431 -34.25 3.50 -0.31
C VAL A 431 -35.29 2.69 0.48
N CYS A 432 -34.82 1.98 1.50
CA CYS A 432 -35.69 1.28 2.44
C CYS A 432 -36.18 2.25 3.52
N CYS A 433 -37.48 2.53 3.53
CA CYS A 433 -38.10 3.34 4.58
C CYS A 433 -38.53 2.42 5.73
N SER A 434 -38.13 2.71 6.97
CA SER A 434 -38.44 1.87 8.13
C SER A 434 -38.91 2.67 9.35
N SER A 435 -39.70 2.04 10.20
CA SER A 435 -40.22 2.61 11.45
C SER A 435 -40.44 1.53 12.53
N PHE A 436 -40.82 1.96 13.72
CA PHE A 436 -41.02 1.13 14.91
C PHE A 436 -42.47 1.26 15.42
N LEU A 437 -42.98 0.16 15.98
CA LEU A 437 -44.25 0.11 16.70
C LEU A 437 -44.01 -0.53 18.07
N HIS A 438 -44.40 0.18 19.12
CA HIS A 438 -44.36 -0.31 20.50
C HIS A 438 -45.79 -0.66 20.95
N LEU A 439 -46.01 -1.89 21.42
CA LEU A 439 -47.33 -2.38 21.85
C LEU A 439 -47.28 -2.89 23.28
N ARG A 440 -48.24 -2.48 24.12
CA ARG A 440 -48.36 -3.00 25.49
C ARG A 440 -49.14 -4.32 25.48
N LEU A 441 -48.57 -5.37 26.07
CA LEU A 441 -49.20 -6.70 26.00
C LEU A 441 -50.47 -6.80 26.85
N SER A 442 -50.55 -6.05 27.96
CA SER A 442 -51.70 -6.02 28.87
C SER A 442 -53.01 -5.62 28.17
N ASP A 443 -52.93 -4.87 27.08
CA ASP A 443 -54.09 -4.42 26.29
C ASP A 443 -54.74 -5.59 25.51
N TYR A 444 -54.09 -6.76 25.46
CA TYR A 444 -54.52 -7.95 24.72
C TYR A 444 -54.80 -9.19 25.59
N GLU A 445 -54.46 -9.15 26.88
CA GLU A 445 -54.72 -10.24 27.83
C GLU A 445 -56.15 -10.22 28.39
N ALA A 446 -56.83 -9.06 28.39
CA ALA A 446 -58.20 -8.95 28.91
C ALA A 446 -59.22 -9.75 28.05
N GLU A 447 -60.07 -10.53 28.72
CA GLU A 447 -61.11 -11.38 28.09
C GLU A 447 -62.24 -10.56 27.44
N GLU A 448 -62.42 -9.29 27.81
CA GLU A 448 -63.49 -8.42 27.32
C GLU A 448 -63.17 -7.64 26.04
N VAL A 449 -61.96 -7.80 25.47
CA VAL A 449 -61.55 -7.04 24.27
C VAL A 449 -62.16 -7.68 23.01
N PRO A 450 -62.99 -6.97 22.22
CA PRO A 450 -63.55 -7.48 20.98
C PRO A 450 -62.45 -7.93 20.01
N SER A 451 -62.64 -9.06 19.33
CA SER A 451 -61.73 -9.59 18.29
C SER A 451 -61.52 -8.65 17.09
N SER A 452 -62.20 -7.50 17.07
CA SER A 452 -62.13 -6.46 16.04
C SER A 452 -61.13 -5.33 16.32
N VAL A 453 -60.48 -5.26 17.49
CA VAL A 453 -59.50 -4.20 17.78
C VAL A 453 -58.25 -4.36 16.91
N ARG A 454 -57.97 -3.34 16.08
CA ARG A 454 -56.82 -3.27 15.17
C ARG A 454 -55.94 -2.10 15.61
N ILE A 455 -54.65 -2.37 15.81
CA ILE A 455 -53.66 -1.31 16.07
C ILE A 455 -52.85 -1.08 14.81
N HIS A 456 -52.60 0.19 14.51
CA HIS A 456 -51.77 0.64 13.41
C HIS A 456 -50.55 1.38 13.97
N SER A 457 -49.40 1.18 13.36
CA SER A 457 -48.26 2.08 13.54
C SER A 457 -48.53 3.43 12.88
N ASP A 458 -47.68 4.40 13.20
CA ASP A 458 -47.53 5.58 12.38
C ASP A 458 -47.21 5.18 10.93
N ALA A 459 -47.73 5.99 10.00
CA ALA A 459 -47.53 5.75 8.59
C ALA A 459 -46.12 6.19 8.17
N ILE A 460 -45.41 5.32 7.43
CA ILE A 460 -44.19 5.68 6.72
C ILE A 460 -44.50 5.96 5.26
N THR A 461 -43.70 6.81 4.63
CA THR A 461 -43.81 7.12 3.20
C THR A 461 -42.59 6.57 2.49
N ASP A 462 -42.79 5.82 1.41
CA ASP A 462 -41.69 5.29 0.60
C ASP A 462 -41.13 6.32 -0.41
N ALA A 463 -40.12 5.92 -1.18
CA ALA A 463 -39.47 6.76 -2.18
C ALA A 463 -40.41 7.22 -3.33
N PHE A 464 -41.55 6.57 -3.52
CA PHE A 464 -42.56 6.93 -4.53
C PHE A 464 -43.76 7.67 -3.93
N GLY A 465 -43.69 8.04 -2.65
CA GLY A 465 -44.75 8.76 -1.97
C GLY A 465 -45.89 7.88 -1.46
N HIS A 466 -45.76 6.54 -1.54
CA HIS A 466 -46.80 5.65 -1.04
C HIS A 466 -46.73 5.52 0.48
N ARG A 467 -47.89 5.48 1.13
CA ARG A 467 -48.05 5.41 2.57
C ARG A 467 -48.27 3.97 3.04
N TRP A 468 -47.52 3.58 4.06
CA TRP A 468 -47.49 2.23 4.60
C TRP A 468 -47.61 2.25 6.12
N CYS A 469 -48.25 1.25 6.72
CA CYS A 469 -48.21 1.05 8.17
C CYS A 469 -48.14 -0.43 8.54
N LEU A 470 -47.67 -0.70 9.76
CA LEU A 470 -47.77 -2.01 10.38
C LEU A 470 -49.13 -2.13 11.08
N ARG A 471 -49.84 -3.21 10.79
CA ARG A 471 -51.14 -3.54 11.41
C ARG A 471 -50.99 -4.78 12.27
N VAL A 472 -51.42 -4.67 13.53
CA VAL A 472 -51.47 -5.80 14.47
C VAL A 472 -52.91 -6.02 14.89
N LYS A 473 -53.37 -7.28 14.80
CA LYS A 473 -54.72 -7.67 15.25
C LYS A 473 -54.69 -9.01 16.00
N ARG A 474 -55.60 -9.17 16.96
CA ARG A 474 -55.84 -10.45 17.64
C ARG A 474 -56.57 -11.39 16.68
N VAL A 475 -56.12 -12.63 16.58
CA VAL A 475 -56.74 -13.67 15.76
C VAL A 475 -56.91 -14.92 16.60
N ALA A 476 -58.15 -15.34 16.82
CA ALA A 476 -58.43 -16.64 17.41
C ALA A 476 -58.30 -17.71 16.30
N ARG A 477 -57.43 -18.70 16.50
CA ARG A 477 -57.22 -19.78 15.54
C ARG A 477 -57.42 -21.12 16.24
N SER A 478 -58.27 -21.97 15.66
CA SER A 478 -58.41 -23.36 16.12
C SER A 478 -57.17 -24.15 15.69
N VAL A 479 -56.37 -24.58 16.65
CA VAL A 479 -55.19 -25.42 16.41
C VAL A 479 -55.38 -26.72 17.21
N ARG A 480 -55.53 -27.85 16.50
CA ARG A 480 -55.72 -29.19 17.12
C ARG A 480 -56.82 -29.21 18.20
N SER A 481 -57.98 -28.63 17.87
CA SER A 481 -59.18 -28.63 18.73
C SER A 481 -59.08 -27.77 20.00
N LYS A 482 -58.04 -26.94 20.14
CA LYS A 482 -57.96 -25.87 21.15
C LYS A 482 -57.91 -24.50 20.45
N ILE A 483 -58.72 -23.56 20.91
CA ILE A 483 -58.68 -22.18 20.43
C ILE A 483 -57.46 -21.51 21.06
N ARG A 484 -56.51 -21.07 20.24
CA ARG A 484 -55.38 -20.26 20.68
C ARG A 484 -55.53 -18.82 20.20
N VAL A 485 -55.04 -17.90 21.02
CA VAL A 485 -54.99 -16.48 20.71
C VAL A 485 -53.66 -16.18 20.05
N MET A 486 -53.71 -15.70 18.81
CA MET A 486 -52.54 -15.31 18.03
C MET A 486 -52.54 -13.79 17.80
N LEU A 487 -51.36 -13.19 17.64
CA LEU A 487 -51.19 -11.88 17.02
C LEU A 487 -50.94 -12.08 15.52
N GLY A 488 -51.84 -11.55 14.69
CA GLY A 488 -51.60 -11.42 13.27
C GLY A 488 -50.97 -10.07 12.97
N VAL A 489 -49.80 -10.07 12.33
CA VAL A 489 -49.02 -8.88 11.99
C VAL A 489 -48.89 -8.76 10.47
N TYR A 490 -49.18 -7.57 9.93
CA TYR A 490 -49.28 -7.31 8.49
C TYR A 490 -48.68 -5.95 8.15
N ILE A 491 -47.98 -5.85 7.03
CA ILE A 491 -47.75 -4.57 6.35
C ILE A 491 -49.03 -4.22 5.58
N VAL A 492 -49.44 -2.96 5.60
CA VAL A 492 -50.61 -2.48 4.87
C VAL A 492 -50.25 -1.25 4.07
N GLN A 493 -50.57 -1.27 2.78
CA GLN A 493 -50.55 -0.06 1.95
C GLN A 493 -51.83 0.74 2.24
N LEU A 494 -51.67 2.01 2.59
CA LEU A 494 -52.78 2.91 2.89
C LEU A 494 -53.37 3.56 1.64
N ASP A 495 -52.59 3.59 0.56
CA ASP A 495 -53.02 4.13 -0.72
C ASP A 495 -53.66 3.06 -1.61
N THR A 496 -54.49 3.49 -2.57
CA THR A 496 -55.17 2.59 -3.52
C THR A 496 -54.35 2.31 -4.79
N VAL A 497 -53.10 2.79 -4.84
CA VAL A 497 -52.22 2.67 -6.02
C VAL A 497 -51.53 1.32 -6.00
N ARG A 498 -51.71 0.55 -7.08
CA ARG A 498 -51.07 -0.77 -7.22
C ARG A 498 -49.54 -0.62 -7.22
N CYS A 499 -48.86 -1.29 -6.30
CA CYS A 499 -47.40 -1.29 -6.26
C CYS A 499 -46.84 -2.65 -5.82
N ARG A 500 -45.66 -3.01 -6.34
CA ARG A 500 -44.92 -4.19 -5.91
C ARG A 500 -43.84 -3.77 -4.94
N CYS A 501 -43.78 -4.41 -3.78
CA CYS A 501 -42.92 -3.98 -2.68
C CYS A 501 -42.29 -5.17 -1.97
N LYS A 502 -41.00 -5.04 -1.63
CA LYS A 502 -40.36 -5.87 -0.61
C LYS A 502 -40.64 -5.28 0.75
N TYR A 503 -40.87 -6.11 1.75
CA TYR A 503 -41.05 -5.65 3.11
C TYR A 503 -40.40 -6.59 4.11
N PHE A 504 -40.12 -6.05 5.30
CA PHE A 504 -39.70 -6.83 6.45
C PHE A 504 -40.43 -6.38 7.72
N ILE A 505 -40.58 -7.31 8.66
CA ILE A 505 -41.12 -7.12 10.00
C ILE A 505 -40.22 -7.88 10.97
N ILE A 506 -39.78 -7.21 12.03
CA ILE A 506 -38.93 -7.75 13.09
C ILE A 506 -39.65 -7.57 14.41
N LEU A 507 -39.78 -8.64 15.18
CA LEU A 507 -40.11 -8.56 16.61
C LEU A 507 -38.83 -8.73 17.42
N HIS A 508 -38.49 -7.71 18.19
CA HIS A 508 -37.27 -7.66 18.99
C HIS A 508 -37.38 -8.53 20.26
N ASN A 509 -36.27 -9.15 20.62
CA ASN A 509 -36.10 -9.92 21.85
C ASN A 509 -34.89 -9.35 22.62
N LYS A 510 -34.88 -9.46 23.96
CA LYS A 510 -33.72 -9.09 24.80
C LYS A 510 -32.43 -9.80 24.34
N ASP A 511 -32.55 -11.03 23.87
CA ASP A 511 -31.48 -11.78 23.20
C ASP A 511 -31.57 -11.56 21.68
N PRO A 512 -30.61 -10.84 21.06
CA PRO A 512 -30.64 -10.57 19.62
C PRO A 512 -30.67 -11.82 18.74
N SER A 513 -30.20 -12.98 19.24
CA SER A 513 -30.20 -14.25 18.52
C SER A 513 -31.59 -14.87 18.41
N LYS A 514 -32.55 -14.44 19.23
CA LYS A 514 -33.92 -14.97 19.30
C LYS A 514 -34.97 -14.06 18.66
N ARG A 515 -34.55 -12.99 17.96
CA ARG A 515 -35.47 -12.08 17.25
C ARG A 515 -36.29 -12.85 16.20
N MET A 516 -37.56 -12.50 16.06
CA MET A 516 -38.38 -13.05 14.96
C MET A 516 -38.31 -12.12 13.76
N TYR A 517 -37.96 -12.67 12.60
CA TYR A 517 -37.84 -11.93 11.34
C TYR A 517 -38.80 -12.53 10.32
N THR A 518 -39.63 -11.68 9.71
CA THR A 518 -40.50 -12.03 8.58
C THR A 518 -40.24 -11.05 7.46
N SER A 519 -40.05 -11.55 6.23
CA SER A 519 -39.98 -10.71 5.05
C SER A 519 -40.77 -11.31 3.89
N GLY A 520 -41.22 -10.47 2.98
CA GLY A 520 -41.95 -10.87 1.80
C GLY A 520 -41.74 -9.91 0.65
N GLU A 521 -42.13 -10.35 -0.52
CA GLU A 521 -42.23 -9.53 -1.73
C GLU A 521 -43.62 -9.77 -2.31
N GLU A 522 -44.44 -8.74 -2.32
CA GLU A 522 -45.84 -8.85 -2.70
C GLU A 522 -46.28 -7.66 -3.54
N GLU A 523 -47.35 -7.88 -4.29
CA GLU A 523 -48.04 -6.84 -5.06
C GLU A 523 -49.28 -6.42 -4.29
N PHE A 524 -49.32 -5.16 -3.89
CA PHE A 524 -50.39 -4.57 -3.11
C PHE A 524 -51.36 -3.86 -4.07
N SER A 525 -52.65 -4.18 -4.00
CA SER A 525 -53.67 -3.48 -4.79
C SER A 525 -55.04 -3.48 -4.09
N ALA A 526 -55.85 -2.47 -4.38
CA ALA A 526 -57.20 -2.35 -3.79
C ALA A 526 -58.13 -3.53 -4.16
N MET A 527 -57.82 -4.26 -5.24
CA MET A 527 -58.60 -5.39 -5.76
C MET A 527 -58.13 -6.74 -5.18
N ASP A 528 -56.82 -6.88 -4.95
CA ASP A 528 -56.17 -8.08 -4.42
C ASP A 528 -55.39 -7.72 -3.15
N GLN A 529 -55.99 -8.05 -1.98
CA GLN A 529 -55.41 -7.99 -0.63
C GLN A 529 -54.40 -6.84 -0.40
N ASN A 530 -54.88 -5.69 0.09
CA ASN A 530 -54.05 -4.53 0.55
C ASN A 530 -53.13 -4.83 1.76
N PHE A 531 -52.76 -6.09 2.02
CA PHE A 531 -51.96 -6.48 3.17
C PHE A 531 -50.95 -7.56 2.82
N GLY A 532 -49.76 -7.44 3.41
CA GLY A 532 -48.66 -8.39 3.26
C GLY A 532 -48.98 -9.76 3.88
N LYS A 533 -48.23 -10.81 3.53
CA LYS A 533 -48.26 -12.11 4.22
C LYS A 533 -48.29 -11.95 5.74
N ASN A 534 -49.26 -12.64 6.35
CA ASN A 534 -49.52 -12.66 7.78
C ASN A 534 -48.42 -13.40 8.56
N ALA A 535 -47.73 -12.70 9.47
CA ALA A 535 -47.00 -13.35 10.55
C ALA A 535 -47.95 -13.59 11.73
N CYS A 536 -48.30 -14.86 11.98
CA CYS A 536 -49.07 -15.26 13.16
C CYS A 536 -48.13 -15.67 14.28
N ILE A 537 -48.15 -14.94 15.39
CA ILE A 537 -47.31 -15.19 16.57
C ILE A 537 -48.22 -15.63 17.72
N ASP A 538 -47.90 -16.73 18.39
CA ASP A 538 -48.70 -17.21 19.53
C ASP A 538 -48.48 -16.29 20.72
N VAL A 539 -49.57 -15.77 21.31
CA VAL A 539 -49.46 -14.87 22.47
C VAL A 539 -48.81 -15.59 23.66
N ALA A 540 -49.01 -16.90 23.79
CA ALA A 540 -48.40 -17.69 24.85
C ALA A 540 -46.86 -17.69 24.80
N ASP A 541 -46.27 -17.47 23.62
CA ASP A 541 -44.81 -17.43 23.43
C ASP A 541 -44.22 -16.04 23.74
N LEU A 542 -45.06 -15.03 23.95
CA LEU A 542 -44.69 -13.62 24.15
C LEU A 542 -44.74 -13.25 25.63
N THR A 543 -43.72 -13.65 26.40
CA THR A 543 -43.62 -13.37 27.83
C THR A 543 -42.35 -12.58 28.15
N GLU A 544 -42.26 -12.07 29.39
CA GLU A 544 -41.01 -11.47 29.88
C GLU A 544 -39.90 -12.53 30.02
N GLU A 545 -40.26 -13.75 30.38
CA GLU A 545 -39.34 -14.89 30.51
C GLU A 545 -38.77 -15.34 29.15
N SER A 546 -39.59 -15.31 28.09
CA SER A 546 -39.13 -15.61 26.73
C SER A 546 -38.30 -14.48 26.12
N GLY A 547 -38.27 -13.31 26.76
CA GLY A 547 -37.46 -12.16 26.39
C GLY A 547 -38.07 -11.25 25.31
N PHE A 548 -39.29 -11.54 24.83
CA PHE A 548 -39.98 -10.72 23.83
C PHE A 548 -40.70 -9.50 24.43
N VAL A 549 -41.09 -9.59 25.70
CA VAL A 549 -41.66 -8.47 26.44
C VAL A 549 -40.59 -7.87 27.33
N PHE A 550 -40.34 -6.57 27.19
CA PHE A 550 -39.45 -5.85 28.09
C PHE A 550 -39.92 -4.42 28.30
N ASP A 551 -39.91 -4.00 29.57
CA ASP A 551 -40.59 -2.80 30.06
C ASP A 551 -42.12 -2.85 29.80
N GLY A 552 -42.72 -4.04 29.83
CA GLY A 552 -44.15 -4.26 29.56
C GLY A 552 -44.58 -4.10 28.09
N MET A 553 -43.62 -3.94 27.17
CA MET A 553 -43.88 -3.64 25.76
C MET A 553 -43.27 -4.67 24.81
N LEU A 554 -44.00 -5.00 23.75
CA LEU A 554 -43.52 -5.62 22.52
C LEU A 554 -42.99 -4.53 21.58
N ARG A 555 -41.86 -4.80 20.90
CA ARG A 555 -41.25 -3.83 19.98
C ARG A 555 -41.11 -4.43 18.59
N PHE A 556 -41.89 -3.89 17.66
CA PHE A 556 -41.83 -4.24 16.25
C PHE A 556 -41.02 -3.19 15.50
N GLN A 557 -40.21 -3.64 14.54
CA GLN A 557 -39.60 -2.81 13.52
C GLN A 557 -40.08 -3.31 12.16
N PHE A 558 -40.37 -2.41 11.25
CA PHE A 558 -40.82 -2.78 9.92
C PHE A 558 -40.27 -1.82 8.88
N GLY A 559 -40.15 -2.28 7.65
CA GLY A 559 -39.72 -1.44 6.54
C GLY A 559 -40.20 -1.96 5.20
N VAL A 560 -40.24 -1.05 4.24
CA VAL A 560 -40.72 -1.27 2.88
C VAL A 560 -39.71 -0.73 1.88
N THR A 561 -39.53 -1.48 0.80
CA THR A 561 -38.70 -1.11 -0.34
C THR A 561 -39.50 -1.35 -1.61
N PRO A 562 -40.01 -0.30 -2.26
CA PRO A 562 -40.77 -0.47 -3.49
C PRO A 562 -39.86 -0.99 -4.61
N ILE A 563 -40.38 -1.90 -5.43
CA ILE A 563 -39.66 -2.50 -6.54
C ILE A 563 -40.09 -1.79 -7.82
N THR A 564 -39.14 -1.16 -8.49
CA THR A 564 -39.34 -0.71 -9.86
C THR A 564 -39.27 -1.93 -10.77
N SER A 565 -40.40 -2.30 -11.39
CA SER A 565 -40.36 -3.17 -12.56
C SER A 565 -39.62 -2.42 -13.66
N ASN A 566 -38.41 -2.85 -13.98
CA ASN A 566 -37.54 -2.34 -15.04
C ASN A 566 -38.33 -1.62 -16.15
N GLY A 567 -38.28 -0.28 -16.15
CA GLY A 567 -38.80 0.55 -17.23
C GLY A 567 -40.30 0.81 -17.29
N THR A 568 -41.08 0.60 -16.22
CA THR A 568 -42.50 1.01 -16.25
C THR A 568 -42.67 2.43 -15.72
N VAL A 569 -43.14 3.33 -16.59
CA VAL A 569 -43.52 4.71 -16.25
C VAL A 569 -44.53 4.68 -15.11
N ILE A 570 -44.19 5.24 -13.94
CA ILE A 570 -45.16 5.45 -12.86
C ILE A 570 -45.90 6.75 -13.17
N GLU A 571 -47.10 6.64 -13.72
CA GLU A 571 -48.03 7.76 -13.76
C GLU A 571 -48.61 7.97 -12.35
N VAL A 572 -48.04 8.91 -11.60
CA VAL A 572 -48.66 9.36 -10.36
C VAL A 572 -49.77 10.33 -10.73
N ALA A 573 -51.01 9.89 -10.62
CA ALA A 573 -52.18 10.74 -10.75
C ALA A 573 -52.55 11.28 -9.36
N HIS A 574 -52.37 12.59 -9.16
CA HIS A 574 -52.92 13.27 -7.98
C HIS A 574 -54.15 14.07 -8.38
N PHE A 575 -55.21 13.94 -7.58
CA PHE A 575 -56.33 14.88 -7.61
C PHE A 575 -55.95 16.10 -6.78
N THR A 576 -55.96 17.27 -7.42
CA THR A 576 -55.84 18.55 -6.72
C THR A 576 -57.12 18.85 -5.93
N GLU A 577 -57.09 19.80 -4.98
CA GLU A 577 -58.28 20.24 -4.24
C GLU A 577 -59.42 20.75 -5.14
N SER A 578 -59.13 21.04 -6.42
CA SER A 578 -60.08 21.39 -7.47
C SER A 578 -60.58 20.18 -8.30
N ASN A 579 -60.34 18.94 -7.85
CA ASN A 579 -60.72 17.69 -8.52
C ASN A 579 -60.14 17.51 -9.95
N GLN A 580 -59.07 18.22 -10.29
CA GLN A 580 -58.36 17.99 -11.56
C GLN A 580 -57.29 16.90 -11.39
N LEU A 581 -57.35 15.91 -12.28
CA LEU A 581 -56.35 14.85 -12.41
C LEU A 581 -55.08 15.43 -13.04
N VAL A 582 -54.00 15.50 -12.27
CA VAL A 582 -52.69 15.88 -12.77
C VAL A 582 -51.81 14.64 -12.78
N THR A 583 -51.45 14.16 -13.98
CA THR A 583 -50.47 13.09 -14.18
C THR A 583 -49.07 13.68 -14.23
N LYS A 584 -48.23 13.31 -13.27
CA LYS A 584 -46.81 13.68 -13.28
C LYS A 584 -45.99 12.47 -13.71
N THR A 585 -45.47 12.53 -14.93
CA THR A 585 -44.57 11.51 -15.49
C THR A 585 -43.16 11.74 -14.94
N ILE A 586 -42.68 10.86 -14.06
CA ILE A 586 -41.27 10.87 -13.62
C ILE A 586 -40.55 9.79 -14.44
N LEU A 587 -39.75 10.24 -15.41
CA LEU A 587 -38.80 9.38 -16.14
C LEU A 587 -37.46 9.43 -15.40
N LYS A 588 -36.95 8.27 -14.97
CA LYS A 588 -35.54 8.10 -14.57
C LYS A 588 -34.89 7.13 -15.52
#